data_AF-A0A9R0XSN9-F1
#
_entry.id   AF-A0A9R0XSN9-F1
#
_cell.length_a   1.000
_cell.length_b   1.000
_cell.length_c   1.000
_cell.angle_alpha   90.00
_cell.angle_beta   90.00
_cell.angle_gamma   90.00
#
_symmetry.space_group_name_H-M   'P 1'
#
loop_
_entity.id
_entity.type
_entity.pdbx_description
1 polymer ?
#
loop_
_entity_poly.entity_id
_entity_poly.type
_entity_poly.pdbx_seq_one_letter_code
_entity_poly.pdbx_strand_id
1 'polypeptide(L)'
;MTRRGCVQARVIPETDAGLVEFFLDTDAREIEIEIGRLRPRLNKAFFDHIQREIAQIKFAVTRTAANEDRLIELEAMQKVIGEGVEAYDKLQNDLVTAKERLTNILQSKDRKKTVEDSNRVVRFVQRSSPPSPSATKLLGASVHLQI
;
A
#
# COMPACT_ATOMS: atom_id res chain seq x y z
N MET A 1 25.63 1.21 -19.67
CA MET A 1 24.68 1.45 -20.78
C MET A 1 23.52 0.49 -20.64
N THR A 2 22.30 1.05 -20.72
CA THR A 2 20.97 0.54 -20.37
C THR A 2 20.45 -0.66 -21.18
N ARG A 3 19.73 -1.57 -20.51
CA ARG A 3 18.57 -2.33 -21.03
C ARG A 3 17.58 -2.48 -19.86
N ARG A 4 16.62 -1.55 -19.63
CA ARG A 4 15.28 -1.56 -20.27
C ARG A 4 14.85 -2.97 -20.66
N GLY A 5 14.65 -3.84 -19.66
CA GLY A 5 13.75 -4.97 -19.83
C GLY A 5 12.36 -4.37 -19.99
N CYS A 6 11.80 -4.42 -21.20
CA CYS A 6 10.38 -4.22 -21.37
C CYS A 6 9.70 -5.27 -20.50
N VAL A 7 9.20 -4.89 -19.33
CA VAL A 7 8.16 -5.67 -18.66
C VAL A 7 7.09 -5.77 -19.73
N GLN A 8 6.89 -6.94 -20.33
CA GLN A 8 5.80 -7.11 -21.27
C GLN A 8 4.57 -6.72 -20.50
N ALA A 9 3.97 -5.58 -20.84
CA ALA A 9 2.86 -5.04 -20.09
C ALA A 9 1.78 -6.10 -20.13
N ARG A 10 1.59 -6.81 -19.01
CA ARG A 10 0.52 -7.78 -18.89
C ARG A 10 -0.78 -7.05 -19.25
N VAL A 11 -1.57 -7.66 -20.13
CA VAL A 11 -2.80 -7.06 -20.64
C VAL A 11 -3.69 -6.74 -19.44
N ILE A 12 -3.98 -5.46 -19.24
CA ILE A 12 -4.82 -5.01 -18.13
C ILE A 12 -6.26 -5.44 -18.44
N PRO A 13 -6.88 -6.30 -17.63
CA PRO A 13 -8.25 -6.74 -17.86
C PRO A 13 -9.23 -5.59 -17.65
N GLU A 14 -10.26 -5.46 -18.49
CA GLU A 14 -11.26 -4.37 -18.38
C GLU A 14 -12.31 -4.63 -17.30
N THR A 15 -12.47 -5.87 -16.86
CA THR A 15 -13.47 -6.28 -15.86
C THR A 15 -12.85 -6.40 -14.46
N ASP A 16 -13.68 -6.23 -13.42
CA ASP A 16 -13.25 -6.38 -12.03
C ASP A 16 -12.82 -7.82 -11.71
N ALA A 17 -13.56 -8.81 -12.21
CA ALA A 17 -13.21 -10.23 -12.07
C ALA A 17 -11.88 -10.56 -12.76
N GLY A 18 -11.64 -9.99 -13.95
CA GLY A 18 -10.36 -10.15 -14.62
C GLY A 18 -9.22 -9.50 -13.83
N LEU A 19 -9.48 -8.36 -13.20
CA LEU A 19 -8.51 -7.67 -12.35
C LEU A 19 -8.19 -8.48 -11.08
N VAL A 20 -9.16 -9.21 -10.52
CA VAL A 20 -8.94 -10.17 -9.43
C VAL A 20 -7.97 -11.27 -9.86
N GLU A 21 -8.26 -11.98 -10.96
CA GLU A 21 -7.35 -13.04 -11.44
C GLU A 21 -5.96 -12.50 -11.75
N PHE A 22 -5.89 -11.32 -12.35
CA PHE A 22 -4.63 -10.65 -12.64
C PHE A 22 -3.76 -10.48 -11.39
N PHE A 23 -4.34 -10.04 -10.27
CA PHE A 23 -3.59 -9.86 -9.03
C PHE A 23 -3.25 -11.17 -8.33
N LEU A 24 -4.12 -12.19 -8.43
CA LEU A 24 -3.80 -13.52 -7.93
C LEU A 24 -2.62 -14.15 -8.69
N ASP A 25 -2.52 -13.89 -9.99
CA ASP A 25 -1.42 -14.35 -10.86
C ASP A 25 -0.18 -13.43 -10.79
N THR A 26 -0.18 -12.38 -9.98
CA THR A 26 0.94 -11.41 -9.90
C THR A 26 1.98 -11.84 -8.87
N ASP A 27 3.26 -11.83 -9.28
CA ASP A 27 4.38 -12.12 -8.39
C ASP A 27 4.46 -11.08 -7.27
N ALA A 28 4.79 -11.52 -6.06
CA ALA A 28 4.92 -10.66 -4.89
C ALA A 28 5.92 -9.49 -5.09
N ARG A 29 6.91 -9.63 -5.98
CA ARG A 29 7.87 -8.57 -6.32
C ARG A 29 7.31 -7.52 -7.28
N GLU A 30 6.27 -7.86 -8.02
CA GLU A 30 5.65 -6.99 -9.03
C GLU A 30 4.40 -6.30 -8.49
N ILE A 31 3.82 -6.82 -7.40
CA ILE A 31 2.53 -6.36 -6.86
C ILE A 31 2.52 -4.85 -6.54
N GLU A 32 3.60 -4.31 -5.97
CA GLU A 32 3.67 -2.88 -5.63
C GLU A 32 3.65 -1.99 -6.89
N ILE A 33 4.33 -2.43 -7.95
CA ILE A 33 4.40 -1.72 -9.23
C ILE A 33 3.01 -1.75 -9.88
N GLU A 34 2.35 -2.91 -9.86
CA GLU A 34 1.02 -3.08 -10.44
C GLU A 34 -0.05 -2.31 -9.65
N ILE A 35 0.05 -2.25 -8.32
CA ILE A 35 -0.82 -1.40 -7.49
C ILE A 35 -0.68 0.07 -7.88
N GLY A 36 0.55 0.56 -8.06
CA GLY A 36 0.78 1.93 -8.51
C GLY A 36 0.22 2.19 -9.91
N ARG A 37 0.42 1.24 -10.84
CA ARG A 37 -0.08 1.33 -12.22
C ARG A 37 -1.61 1.34 -12.30
N LEU A 38 -2.26 0.53 -11.48
CA LEU A 38 -3.72 0.30 -11.51
C LEU A 38 -4.47 1.10 -10.45
N ARG A 39 -3.79 2.00 -9.71
CA ARG A 39 -4.36 2.80 -8.64
C ARG A 39 -5.71 3.46 -8.97
N PRO A 40 -5.94 4.05 -10.17
CA PRO A 40 -7.25 4.65 -10.50
C PRO A 40 -8.42 3.65 -10.51
N ARG A 41 -8.11 2.37 -10.76
CA ARG A 41 -9.09 1.27 -10.81
C ARG A 41 -9.25 0.54 -9.48
N LEU A 42 -8.23 0.60 -8.62
CA LEU A 42 -8.28 0.11 -7.24
C LEU A 42 -9.08 1.06 -6.34
N ASN A 43 -10.36 1.18 -6.63
CA ASN A 43 -11.31 2.06 -5.95
C ASN A 43 -12.35 1.27 -5.16
N LYS A 44 -13.26 1.97 -4.47
CA LYS A 44 -14.29 1.33 -3.64
C LYS A 44 -15.11 0.28 -4.39
N ALA A 45 -15.43 0.51 -5.67
CA ALA A 45 -16.24 -0.44 -6.44
C ALA A 45 -15.52 -1.79 -6.64
N PHE A 46 -14.20 -1.76 -6.86
CA PHE A 46 -13.38 -2.96 -6.95
C PHE A 46 -13.31 -3.72 -5.62
N PHE A 47 -13.08 -3.01 -4.50
CA PHE A 47 -13.07 -3.66 -3.18
C PHE A 47 -14.44 -4.19 -2.77
N ASP A 48 -15.53 -3.49 -3.13
CA ASP A 48 -16.90 -3.97 -2.95
C ASP A 48 -17.17 -5.24 -3.79
N HIS A 49 -16.57 -5.35 -4.99
CA HIS A 49 -16.64 -6.55 -5.83
C HIS A 49 -15.97 -7.75 -5.15
N ILE A 50 -14.73 -7.59 -4.67
CA ILE A 50 -14.03 -8.65 -3.91
C ILE A 50 -14.82 -9.04 -2.66
N GLN A 51 -15.35 -8.07 -1.92
CA GLN A 51 -16.12 -8.35 -0.71
C GLN A 51 -17.41 -9.12 -1.00
N ARG A 52 -18.06 -8.87 -2.14
CA ARG A 52 -19.21 -9.66 -2.60
C ARG A 52 -18.82 -11.10 -2.93
N GLU A 53 -17.70 -11.33 -3.63
CA GLU A 53 -17.23 -12.70 -3.92
C GLU A 53 -16.88 -13.47 -2.64
N ILE A 54 -16.14 -12.83 -1.72
CA ILE A 54 -15.84 -13.38 -0.40
C ILE A 54 -17.14 -13.74 0.34
N ALA A 55 -18.13 -12.85 0.34
CA ALA A 55 -19.42 -13.11 0.97
C ALA A 55 -20.16 -14.28 0.31
N GLN A 56 -20.19 -14.36 -1.03
CA GLN A 56 -20.81 -15.47 -1.75
C GLN A 56 -20.18 -16.82 -1.37
N ILE A 57 -18.86 -16.87 -1.25
CA ILE A 57 -18.16 -18.09 -0.83
C ILE A 57 -18.43 -18.41 0.65
N LYS A 58 -18.39 -17.41 1.54
CA LYS A 58 -18.65 -17.60 2.99
C LYS A 58 -20.07 -18.08 3.29
N PHE A 59 -21.05 -17.62 2.53
CA PHE A 59 -22.46 -17.96 2.72
C PHE A 59 -22.96 -19.07 1.80
N ALA A 60 -22.08 -19.67 0.99
CA ALA A 60 -22.45 -20.81 0.15
C ALA A 60 -22.88 -22.00 1.04
N VAL A 61 -24.02 -22.60 0.70
CA VAL A 61 -24.59 -23.76 1.42
C VAL A 61 -23.64 -24.97 1.35
N THR A 62 -22.85 -25.05 0.28
CA THR A 62 -21.87 -26.11 0.05
C THR A 62 -20.46 -25.60 0.30
N ARG A 63 -19.81 -26.14 1.34
CA ARG A 63 -18.39 -25.91 1.61
C ARG A 63 -17.56 -27.01 0.95
N THR A 64 -16.80 -26.64 -0.08
CA THR A 64 -15.84 -27.52 -0.76
C THR A 64 -14.44 -27.03 -0.44
N ALA A 65 -13.44 -27.91 -0.46
CA ALA A 65 -12.03 -27.52 -0.24
C ALA A 65 -11.59 -26.42 -1.23
N ALA A 66 -11.98 -26.53 -2.50
CA ALA A 66 -11.70 -25.52 -3.52
C ALA A 66 -12.30 -24.13 -3.19
N ASN A 67 -13.49 -24.08 -2.58
CA ASN A 67 -14.10 -22.82 -2.15
C ASN A 67 -13.34 -22.22 -0.95
N GLU A 68 -12.84 -23.06 -0.05
CA GLU A 68 -12.05 -22.61 1.12
C GLU A 68 -10.67 -22.10 0.71
N ASP A 69 -9.99 -22.78 -0.20
CA ASP A 69 -8.70 -22.35 -0.75
C ASP A 69 -8.85 -20.99 -1.46
N ARG A 70 -9.87 -20.86 -2.32
CA ARG A 70 -10.15 -19.61 -3.02
C ARG A 70 -10.52 -18.46 -2.07
N LEU A 71 -11.21 -18.77 -0.98
CA LEU A 71 -11.52 -17.77 0.05
C LEU A 71 -10.25 -17.22 0.69
N ILE A 72 -9.30 -18.09 1.02
CA ILE A 72 -8.01 -17.70 1.62
C ILE A 72 -7.23 -16.81 0.66
N GLU A 73 -7.16 -17.18 -0.62
CA GLU A 73 -6.49 -16.40 -1.66
C GLU A 73 -7.10 -15.00 -1.80
N LEU A 74 -8.43 -14.90 -1.89
CA LEU A 74 -9.13 -13.62 -2.03
C LEU A 74 -8.95 -12.72 -0.80
N GLU A 75 -8.99 -13.28 0.41
CA GLU A 75 -8.76 -12.51 1.65
C GLU A 75 -7.30 -12.02 1.74
N ALA A 76 -6.34 -12.86 1.41
CA ALA A 76 -4.92 -12.48 1.39
C ALA A 76 -4.66 -11.38 0.35
N MET A 77 -5.19 -11.54 -0.87
CA MET A 77 -5.06 -10.55 -1.94
C MET A 77 -5.73 -9.22 -1.56
N GLN A 78 -6.97 -9.25 -1.04
CA GLN A 78 -7.68 -8.05 -0.61
C GLN A 78 -6.85 -7.23 0.40
N LYS A 79 -6.23 -7.93 1.36
CA LYS A 79 -5.38 -7.31 2.36
C LYS A 79 -4.13 -6.67 1.75
N VAL A 80 -3.37 -7.42 0.95
CA VAL A 80 -2.12 -6.92 0.35
C VAL A 80 -2.37 -5.72 -0.56
N ILE A 81 -3.41 -5.79 -1.40
CA ILE A 81 -3.78 -4.67 -2.28
C ILE A 81 -4.26 -3.47 -1.46
N GLY A 82 -5.05 -3.70 -0.40
CA GLY A 82 -5.52 -2.63 0.48
C GLY A 82 -4.39 -1.87 1.17
N GLU A 83 -3.43 -2.60 1.74
CA GLU A 83 -2.24 -2.02 2.37
C GLU A 83 -1.37 -1.28 1.35
N GLY A 84 -1.17 -1.84 0.16
CA GLY A 84 -0.39 -1.20 -0.90
C GLY A 84 -1.02 0.07 -1.45
N VAL A 85 -2.36 0.11 -1.57
CA VAL A 85 -3.10 1.32 -1.97
C VAL A 85 -2.96 2.43 -0.92
N GLU A 86 -3.09 2.09 0.36
CA GLU A 86 -2.90 3.06 1.44
C GLU A 86 -1.47 3.61 1.48
N ALA A 87 -0.48 2.74 1.31
CA ALA A 87 0.92 3.14 1.23
C ALA A 87 1.18 4.06 0.03
N TYR A 88 0.63 3.72 -1.15
CA TYR A 88 0.75 4.53 -2.35
C TYR A 88 0.13 5.93 -2.15
N ASP A 89 -1.07 6.01 -1.57
CA ASP A 89 -1.73 7.30 -1.32
C ASP A 89 -0.95 8.18 -0.34
N LYS A 90 -0.36 7.60 0.71
CA LYS A 90 0.52 8.33 1.63
C LYS A 90 1.74 8.88 0.91
N LEU A 91 2.41 8.06 0.10
CA LEU A 91 3.57 8.50 -0.69
C LEU A 91 3.19 9.61 -1.68
N GLN A 92 2.04 9.50 -2.33
CA GLN A 92 1.53 10.54 -3.23
C GLN A 92 1.31 11.86 -2.49
N ASN A 93 0.67 11.83 -1.32
CA ASN A 93 0.44 13.02 -0.49
C ASN A 93 1.75 13.66 -0.01
N ASP A 94 2.73 12.84 0.38
CA ASP A 94 4.05 13.32 0.80
C ASP A 94 4.79 14.01 -0.35
N LEU A 95 4.71 13.46 -1.57
CA LEU A 95 5.32 14.06 -2.76
C LEU A 95 4.65 15.39 -3.15
N VAL A 96 3.31 15.46 -3.10
CA VAL A 96 2.57 16.70 -3.35
C VAL A 96 2.96 17.76 -2.32
N THR A 97 3.00 17.39 -1.04
CA THR A 97 3.41 18.29 0.04
C THR A 97 4.85 18.77 -0.12
N ALA A 98 5.77 17.88 -0.51
CA ALA A 98 7.16 18.22 -0.77
C ALA A 98 7.29 19.20 -1.94
N LYS A 99 6.53 18.99 -3.02
CA LYS A 99 6.48 19.90 -4.17
C LYS A 99 5.98 21.29 -3.76
N GLU A 100 4.92 21.37 -2.95
CA GLU A 100 4.39 22.64 -2.44
C GLU A 100 5.43 23.38 -1.59
N ARG A 101 6.12 22.67 -0.68
CA ARG A 101 7.22 23.23 0.12
C ARG A 101 8.33 23.79 -0.76
N LEU A 102 8.77 23.04 -1.77
CA LEU A 102 9.81 23.49 -2.71
C LEU A 102 9.34 24.73 -3.50
N THR A 103 8.10 24.73 -3.95
CA THR A 103 7.52 25.88 -4.67
C THR A 103 7.51 27.12 -3.78
N ASN A 104 7.09 26.98 -2.51
CA ASN A 104 7.09 28.05 -1.54
C ASN A 104 8.49 28.58 -1.24
N ILE A 105 9.50 27.71 -1.15
CA ILE A 105 10.92 28.11 -0.97
C ILE A 105 11.45 28.85 -2.20
N LEU A 106 11.12 28.38 -3.40
CA LEU A 106 11.61 28.97 -4.65
C LEU A 106 10.95 30.32 -4.97
N GLN A 107 9.67 30.48 -4.59
CA GLN A 107 8.90 31.71 -4.79
C GLN A 107 9.05 32.72 -3.64
N SER A 108 9.63 32.34 -2.49
CA SER A 108 9.78 33.26 -1.38
C SER A 108 10.89 34.30 -1.63
N LYS A 109 10.60 35.55 -1.27
CA LYS A 109 11.56 36.66 -1.34
C LYS A 109 12.75 36.42 -0.39
N ASP A 110 12.52 35.74 0.74
CA ASP A 110 13.50 35.40 1.77
C ASP A 110 13.70 33.89 1.92
N ARG A 111 14.43 33.31 0.96
CA ARG A 111 14.65 31.86 0.81
C ARG A 111 15.24 31.18 2.06
N LYS A 112 16.12 31.84 2.81
CA LYS A 112 16.78 31.27 4.01
C LYS A 112 15.80 31.03 5.16
N LYS A 113 14.87 31.97 5.39
CA LYS A 113 13.89 31.88 6.48
C LYS A 113 12.84 30.79 6.22
N THR A 114 12.43 30.64 4.96
CA THR A 114 11.47 29.61 4.53
C THR A 114 12.04 28.18 4.61
N VAL A 115 13.35 28.02 4.38
CA VAL A 115 14.05 26.73 4.52
C VAL A 115 14.13 26.31 5.98
N GLU A 116 14.47 27.22 6.90
CA GLU A 116 14.53 26.91 8.34
C GLU A 116 13.16 26.51 8.92
N ASP A 117 12.10 27.22 8.54
CA ASP A 117 10.73 26.89 8.99
C ASP A 117 10.27 25.53 8.44
N SER A 118 10.55 25.23 7.17
CA SER A 118 10.25 23.92 6.58
C SER A 118 11.02 22.79 7.28
N ASN A 119 12.29 23.02 7.66
CA ASN A 119 13.12 22.03 8.32
C ASN A 119 12.69 21.77 9.78
N ARG A 120 12.05 22.75 10.43
CA ARG A 120 11.53 22.65 11.80
C ARG A 120 10.26 21.78 11.87
N VAL A 121 9.41 21.83 10.84
CA VAL A 121 8.17 21.03 10.76
C VAL A 121 8.44 19.55 10.46
N VAL A 122 9.44 19.23 9.63
CA VAL A 122 9.84 17.83 9.31
C VAL A 122 10.22 17.06 10.57
N ARG A 123 10.95 17.69 11.50
CA ARG A 123 11.32 17.05 12.78
C ARG A 123 10.12 16.78 13.71
N PHE A 124 9.01 17.48 13.52
CA PHE A 124 7.80 17.31 14.33
C PHE A 124 6.97 16.13 13.83
N VAL A 125 6.83 15.96 12.51
CA VAL A 125 6.09 14.85 11.88
C VAL A 125 6.74 13.48 12.16
N GLN A 126 8.08 13.39 12.11
CA GLN A 126 8.81 12.15 12.45
C GLN A 126 8.70 11.74 13.93
N ARG A 127 8.35 12.67 14.84
CA ARG A 127 8.18 12.38 16.27
C ARG A 127 6.75 12.06 16.68
N SER A 128 5.77 12.33 15.82
CA SER A 128 4.33 12.22 16.13
C SER A 128 3.65 11.00 15.47
N SER A 129 4.37 10.22 14.67
CA SER A 129 3.88 8.92 14.21
C SER A 129 4.00 7.88 15.34
N PRO A 130 2.90 7.29 15.83
CA PRO A 130 3.00 6.23 16.84
C PRO A 130 3.72 5.01 16.25
N PRO A 131 4.59 4.32 17.03
CA PRO A 131 5.23 3.11 16.57
C PRO A 131 4.16 2.05 16.23
N SER A 132 4.28 1.45 15.04
CA SER A 132 3.46 0.29 14.65
C SER A 132 3.56 -0.82 15.72
N PRO A 133 2.44 -1.42 16.17
CA PRO A 133 2.42 -2.38 17.28
C PRO A 133 3.19 -3.69 17.03
N SER A 134 3.71 -3.91 15.83
CA SER A 134 4.39 -5.16 15.48
C SER A 134 5.85 -5.27 15.97
N ALA A 135 6.49 -4.20 16.43
CA ALA A 135 7.91 -4.24 16.84
C ALA A 135 8.15 -4.44 18.34
N THR A 136 7.15 -4.24 19.21
CA THR A 136 7.37 -4.21 20.67
C THR A 136 7.32 -5.58 21.34
N LYS A 137 6.91 -6.65 20.63
CA LYS A 137 6.85 -8.00 21.22
C LYS A 137 8.20 -8.75 21.26
N LEU A 138 9.30 -8.20 20.72
CA LEU A 138 10.59 -8.92 20.66
C LEU A 138 11.67 -8.42 21.64
N LEU A 139 11.38 -7.46 22.53
CA LEU A 139 12.34 -7.05 23.58
C LEU A 139 11.86 -7.32 25.02
N GLY A 140 10.88 -8.22 25.19
CA GLY A 140 10.40 -8.70 26.48
C GLY A 140 11.08 -9.99 26.94
N ALA A 141 12.41 -10.10 26.85
CA ALA A 141 13.16 -11.21 27.42
C ALA A 141 14.61 -10.83 27.71
N SER A 142 14.84 -9.95 28.69
CA SER A 142 16.12 -9.91 29.40
C SER A 142 15.83 -9.95 30.89
N VAL A 143 15.94 -11.16 31.42
CA VAL A 143 15.77 -11.54 32.82
C VAL A 143 16.72 -10.69 33.67
N HIS A 144 16.16 -10.02 34.66
CA HIS A 144 16.87 -9.34 35.73
C HIS A 144 17.43 -10.43 36.67
N LEU A 145 18.73 -10.71 36.59
CA LEU A 145 19.42 -11.49 37.61
C LEU A 145 20.03 -10.49 38.60
N GLN A 146 19.33 -10.26 39.71
CA GLN A 146 19.89 -9.58 40.87
C GLN A 146 20.82 -10.56 41.62
N ILE A 147 22.01 -10.06 41.94
CA ILE A 147 22.87 -10.58 43.01
C ILE A 147 22.23 -10.20 44.36
#